data_AF-A0A2V8IAY1-F1
#
_entry.id   AF-A0A2V8IAY1-F1
#
_cell.length_a   1.000
_cell.length_b   1.000
_cell.length_c   1.000
_cell.angle_alpha   90.00
_cell.angle_beta   90.00
_cell.angle_gamma   90.00
#
_symmetry.space_group_name_H-M   'P 1'
#
loop_
_entity.id
_entity.type
_entity.pdbx_description
1 polymer ?
#
loop_
_entity_poly.entity_id
_entity_poly.type
_entity_poly.pdbx_seq_one_letter_code
_entity_poly.pdbx_strand_id
1 'polypeptide(L)'
;MIRYALVLVFSLTFFLTAFAQERMGPIPAEKLTAAQKKAAADHTAARGSLTGPWSVLLRSPELMGRVRGLSDYVRFNSVLAP
;
A
#
# COMPACT_ATOMS: atom_id res chain seq x y z
N MET A 1 23.20 28.70 26.43
CA MET A 1 22.25 28.84 25.30
C MET A 1 22.50 27.80 24.20
N ILE A 2 23.73 27.64 23.70
CA ILE A 2 24.10 26.66 22.65
C ILE A 2 23.76 25.21 23.03
N ARG A 3 23.96 24.83 24.30
CA ARG A 3 23.64 23.49 24.82
C ARG A 3 22.15 23.13 24.70
N TYR A 4 21.26 24.09 25.00
CA TYR A 4 19.82 23.88 24.89
C TYR A 4 19.35 23.89 23.43
N ALA A 5 19.98 24.70 22.58
CA ALA A 5 19.73 24.68 21.14
C ALA A 5 20.12 23.33 20.50
N LEU A 6 21.25 22.74 20.90
CA LEU A 6 21.67 21.41 20.41
C LEU A 6 20.72 20.30 20.87
N VAL A 7 20.27 20.31 22.13
CA VAL A 7 19.30 19.32 22.63
C VAL A 7 17.96 19.44 21.89
N LEU A 8 17.52 20.67 21.62
CA LEU A 8 16.27 20.92 20.90
C LEU A 8 16.36 20.46 19.44
N VAL A 9 17.46 20.77 18.74
CA VAL A 9 17.71 20.28 17.37
C VAL A 9 17.77 18.75 17.31
N PHE A 10 18.46 18.11 18.25
CA PHE A 10 18.58 16.64 18.29
C PHE A 10 17.24 15.95 18.63
N SER A 11 16.40 16.60 19.44
CA SER A 11 15.05 16.10 19.74
C SER A 11 14.14 16.20 18.51
N LEU A 12 14.17 17.33 17.81
CA LEU A 12 13.36 17.55 16.61
C LEU A 12 13.72 16.59 15.46
N THR A 13 15.00 16.25 15.28
CA THR A 13 15.41 15.27 14.26
C THR A 13 14.98 13.85 14.59
N PHE A 14 14.95 13.48 15.88
CA PHE A 14 14.51 12.15 16.32
C PHE A 14 12.99 11.95 16.18
N PHE A 15 12.19 13.01 16.36
CA PHE A 15 10.73 12.94 16.17
C PHE A 15 10.31 12.78 14.71
N LEU A 16 11.08 13.30 13.75
CA LEU A 16 10.72 13.24 12.32
C LEU A 16 10.86 11.85 11.70
N THR A 17 11.78 11.01 12.20
CA THR A 17 11.98 9.65 11.68
C THR A 17 10.89 8.67 12.14
N ALA A 18 10.22 8.94 13.25
CA ALA A 18 9.18 8.07 13.80
C ALA A 18 7.90 8.02 12.94
N PHE A 19 7.62 9.06 12.14
CA PHE A 19 6.39 9.17 11.34
C PHE A 19 6.53 8.69 9.89
N ALA A 20 7.74 8.44 9.40
CA ALA A 20 8.01 8.10 8.00
C ALA A 20 8.29 6.61 7.73
N GLN A 21 8.12 5.74 8.72
CA GLN A 21 8.39 4.32 8.54
C GLN A 21 7.36 3.67 7.61
N GLU A 22 7.80 3.19 6.44
CA GLU A 22 6.99 2.35 5.55
C GLU A 22 6.53 1.09 6.31
N ARG A 23 5.22 0.92 6.47
CA ARG A 23 4.65 -0.16 7.29
C ARG A 23 4.37 -1.41 6.47
N MET A 24 3.94 -1.26 5.22
CA MET A 24 3.35 -2.34 4.42
C MET A 24 3.86 -2.31 2.98
N GLY A 25 5.18 -2.19 2.81
CA GLY A 25 5.83 -2.19 1.50
C GLY A 25 5.57 -3.44 0.65
N PRO A 26 6.00 -3.47 -0.62
CA PRO A 26 5.78 -4.60 -1.51
C PRO A 26 6.32 -5.92 -0.95
N ILE A 27 5.58 -7.02 -1.17
CA ILE A 27 6.06 -8.36 -0.82
C ILE A 27 7.06 -8.80 -1.91
N PRO A 28 8.28 -9.25 -1.55
CA PRO A 28 9.23 -9.78 -2.53
C PRO A 28 8.65 -10.96 -3.32
N ALA A 29 8.93 -11.05 -4.61
CA ALA A 29 8.29 -11.99 -5.53
C ALA A 29 8.53 -13.46 -5.14
N GLU A 30 9.71 -13.75 -4.60
CA GLU A 30 10.13 -15.04 -4.09
C GLU A 30 9.40 -15.46 -2.80
N LYS A 31 8.83 -14.50 -2.06
CA LYS A 31 8.08 -14.75 -0.81
C LYS A 31 6.57 -14.85 -1.03
N LEU A 32 6.09 -14.65 -2.25
CA LEU A 32 4.68 -14.76 -2.56
C LEU A 32 4.21 -16.22 -2.50
N THR A 33 3.12 -16.45 -1.78
CA THR A 33 2.39 -17.72 -1.83
C THR A 33 1.73 -17.93 -3.21
N ALA A 34 1.35 -19.16 -3.53
CA ALA A 34 0.67 -19.47 -4.79
C ALA A 34 -0.63 -18.64 -4.99
N ALA A 35 -1.42 -18.48 -3.92
CA ALA A 35 -2.65 -17.68 -3.96
C ALA A 35 -2.37 -16.21 -4.25
N GLN A 36 -1.29 -15.65 -3.68
CA GLN A 36 -0.88 -14.27 -3.94
C GLN A 36 -0.33 -14.09 -5.34
N LYS A 37 0.48 -15.03 -5.85
CA LYS A 37 0.93 -15.01 -7.25
C LYS A 37 -0.24 -14.99 -8.22
N LYS A 38 -1.25 -15.83 -7.98
CA LYS A 38 -2.48 -15.84 -8.78
C LYS A 38 -3.22 -14.50 -8.70
N ALA A 39 -3.45 -13.98 -7.49
CA ALA A 39 -4.17 -12.72 -7.31
C ALA A 39 -3.43 -11.52 -7.93
N ALA A 40 -2.09 -11.52 -7.89
CA ALA A 40 -1.27 -10.53 -8.56
C ALA A 40 -1.41 -10.64 -10.09
N ALA A 41 -1.31 -11.85 -10.65
CA ALA A 41 -1.47 -12.07 -12.09
C ALA A 41 -2.87 -11.67 -12.59
N ASP A 42 -3.93 -12.08 -11.87
CA ASP A 42 -5.31 -11.72 -12.19
C ASP A 42 -5.52 -10.19 -12.16
N HIS A 43 -4.96 -9.50 -11.15
CA HIS A 43 -5.02 -8.05 -11.06
C HIS A 43 -4.25 -7.40 -12.20
N THR A 44 -3.05 -7.89 -12.52
CA THR A 44 -2.23 -7.33 -13.59
C THR A 44 -2.85 -7.50 -14.97
N ALA A 45 -3.49 -8.62 -15.23
CA ALA A 45 -4.26 -8.83 -16.45
C ALA A 45 -5.42 -7.83 -16.59
N ALA A 46 -6.08 -7.46 -15.49
CA ALA A 46 -7.24 -6.56 -15.51
C ALA A 46 -6.89 -5.06 -15.45
N ARG A 47 -5.81 -4.69 -14.73
CA ARG A 47 -5.51 -3.29 -14.37
C ARG A 47 -4.04 -2.90 -14.56
N GLY A 48 -3.19 -3.77 -15.08
CA GLY A 48 -1.78 -3.48 -15.35
C GLY A 48 -0.89 -3.63 -14.12
N SER A 49 -0.24 -2.57 -13.65
CA SER A 49 0.74 -2.70 -12.57
C SER A 49 0.09 -2.77 -11.19
N LEU A 50 0.73 -3.53 -10.28
CA LEU A 50 0.26 -3.72 -8.91
C LEU A 50 0.69 -2.54 -8.03
N THR A 51 0.02 -1.40 -8.21
CA THR A 51 0.36 -0.11 -7.58
C THR A 51 -0.63 0.31 -6.48
N GLY A 52 -0.19 1.22 -5.61
CA GLY A 52 -1.01 1.78 -4.55
C GLY A 52 -1.55 0.71 -3.58
N PRO A 53 -2.87 0.71 -3.27
CA PRO A 53 -3.44 -0.16 -2.26
C PRO A 53 -3.36 -1.65 -2.63
N TRP A 54 -3.25 -1.98 -3.92
CA TRP A 54 -3.19 -3.37 -4.40
C TRP A 54 -1.95 -4.11 -3.91
N SER A 55 -0.83 -3.40 -3.73
CA SER A 55 0.42 -3.94 -3.16
C SER A 55 0.24 -4.40 -1.70
N VAL A 56 -0.60 -3.69 -0.94
CA VAL A 56 -0.93 -4.02 0.45
C VAL A 56 -1.98 -5.12 0.50
N LEU A 57 -3.05 -4.99 -0.29
CA LEU A 57 -4.16 -5.95 -0.36
C LEU A 57 -3.73 -7.34 -0.82
N LEU A 58 -2.60 -7.47 -1.50
CA LEU A 58 -2.03 -8.77 -1.86
C LEU A 58 -1.77 -9.67 -0.64
N ARG A 59 -1.62 -9.10 0.56
CA ARG A 59 -1.54 -9.87 1.82
C ARG A 59 -2.83 -10.64 2.14
N SER A 60 -3.96 -10.23 1.59
CA SER A 60 -5.24 -10.95 1.64
C SER A 60 -5.84 -11.09 0.23
N PRO A 61 -5.48 -12.16 -0.51
CA PRO A 61 -5.97 -12.40 -1.87
C PRO A 61 -7.49 -12.38 -2.00
N GLU A 62 -8.19 -12.93 -1.01
CA GLU A 62 -9.64 -12.95 -0.92
C GLU A 62 -10.22 -11.53 -0.85
N LEU A 63 -9.71 -10.70 0.06
CA LEU A 63 -10.15 -9.31 0.20
C LEU A 63 -9.81 -8.49 -1.05
N MET A 64 -8.61 -8.68 -1.60
CA MET A 64 -8.18 -8.01 -2.82
C MET A 64 -9.17 -8.20 -3.97
N GLY A 65 -9.67 -9.42 -4.16
CA GLY A 65 -10.67 -9.73 -5.17
C GLY A 65 -11.99 -8.98 -4.94
N ARG A 66 -12.49 -8.98 -3.71
CA ARG A 66 -13.73 -8.26 -3.33
C ARG A 66 -13.61 -6.75 -3.53
N VAL A 67 -12.51 -6.16 -3.07
CA VAL A 67 -12.26 -4.72 -3.20
C VAL A 67 -12.11 -4.31 -4.67
N ARG A 68 -11.51 -5.18 -5.51
CA ARG A 68 -11.47 -4.97 -6.96
C ARG A 68 -12.87 -4.89 -7.55
N GLY A 69 -13.72 -5.87 -7.27
CA GLY A 69 -15.11 -5.89 -7.74
C GLY A 69 -15.91 -4.67 -7.29
N LEU A 70 -15.76 -4.24 -6.03
CA LEU A 70 -16.35 -3.00 -5.54
C LEU A 70 -15.83 -1.78 -6.31
N SER A 71 -14.51 -1.68 -6.52
CA SER A 71 -13.90 -0.58 -7.26
C SER A 71 -14.38 -0.54 -8.72
N ASP A 72 -14.51 -1.69 -9.38
CA ASP A 72 -15.04 -1.79 -10.74
C ASP A 72 -16.50 -1.34 -10.78
N TYR A 73 -17.33 -1.77 -9.82
CA TYR A 73 -18.72 -1.34 -9.73
C TYR A 73 -18.84 0.18 -9.56
N VAL A 74 -18.10 0.76 -8.61
CA VAL A 74 -18.13 2.21 -8.37
C VAL A 74 -17.71 2.98 -9.61
N ARG A 75 -16.69 2.50 -10.33
CA ARG A 75 -16.14 3.21 -11.50
C ARG A 75 -17.01 3.13 -12.74
N PHE A 76 -17.66 1.99 -12.98
CA PHE A 76 -18.31 1.72 -14.27
C PHE A 76 -19.83 1.57 -14.19
N ASN A 77 -20.38 1.32 -13.00
CA ASN A 77 -21.80 1.02 -12.80
C ASN A 77 -22.47 1.95 -11.80
N SER A 78 -21.73 2.88 -11.17
CA SER A 78 -22.35 3.86 -10.29
C SER A 78 -23.02 4.98 -11.08
N VAL A 79 -23.99 5.63 -10.44
CA VAL A 79 -24.68 6.83 -10.98
C VAL A 79 -23.81 8.09 -10.90
N LEU A 80 -22.67 8.03 -10.22
CA LEU A 80 -21.75 9.15 -10.09
C LEU A 80 -20.80 9.18 -11.30
N ALA A 81 -20.60 10.38 -11.83
CA ALA A 81 -19.64 10.59 -12.91
C ALA A 81 -18.20 10.31 -12.43
N PRO A 82 -17.28 9.94 -13.34
CA PRO A 82 -15.88 9.64 -13.02
C PRO A 82 -15.11 10.82 -12.42
#